data_AF-A0A955ZEY9-F1
#
_entry.id   AF-A0A955ZEY9-F1
#
_cell.length_a   1.000
_cell.length_b   1.000
_cell.length_c   1.000
_cell.angle_alpha   90.00
_cell.angle_beta   90.00
_cell.angle_gamma   90.00
#
_symmetry.space_group_name_H-M   'P 1'
#
loop_
_entity.id
_entity.type
_entity.pdbx_description
1 polymer ?
#
loop_
_entity_poly.entity_id
_entity_poly.type
_entity_poly.pdbx_seq_one_letter_code
_entity_poly.pdbx_strand_id
1 'polypeptide(L)'
;MTVSRSLRSLPIVLPTDQLEGHAPVAFERAARSATAGDATHLGLITIASTLTRFTLAGAAPPSARRPILDALDVLERWRGGGESEHSVKRARSDAFAAAPSVEQRTVEAVAGSLGSRKQHTAIDAHADSVVLRFVGLGAYYAVSACILALDGASDPAALVAIPRQAAGALAYQQAGLGLARSQVMRARALEQAGWEAERPGAPAGHGEEALAIQLFHEFLGAYWKDHSDAQRAYFADFIHWALPARLSAN
;
A
#
# COMPACT_ATOMS: atom_id res chain seq x y z
N MET A 1 7.67 -23.70 38.63
CA MET A 1 8.27 -22.84 37.59
C MET A 1 7.18 -21.99 36.99
N THR A 2 7.07 -20.74 37.46
CA THR A 2 6.02 -19.80 37.07
C THR A 2 6.45 -19.14 35.77
N VAL A 3 5.86 -19.54 34.65
CA VAL A 3 6.09 -18.89 33.35
C VAL A 3 5.31 -17.58 33.37
N SER A 4 5.98 -16.49 33.75
CA SER A 4 5.51 -15.13 33.51
C SER A 4 5.50 -14.90 32.00
N ARG A 5 4.35 -15.14 31.35
CA ARG A 5 4.10 -14.65 30.00
C ARG A 5 3.89 -13.14 30.13
N SER A 6 4.97 -12.38 29.97
CA SER A 6 4.85 -10.92 29.79
C SER A 6 3.86 -10.67 28.65
N LEU A 7 2.76 -9.99 28.96
CA LEU A 7 1.83 -9.42 28.01
C LEU A 7 2.60 -8.43 27.15
N ARG A 8 3.22 -8.90 26.07
CA ARG A 8 3.62 -8.03 24.96
C ARG A 8 2.33 -7.69 24.24
N SER A 9 1.73 -6.56 24.61
CA SER A 9 0.74 -5.91 23.75
C SER A 9 1.35 -5.84 22.36
N LEU A 10 0.70 -6.48 21.39
CA LEU A 10 1.11 -6.34 19.99
C LEU A 10 1.01 -4.85 19.66
N PRO A 11 2.04 -4.25 19.03
CA PRO A 11 2.02 -2.82 18.74
C PRO A 11 0.78 -2.51 17.91
N ILE A 12 -0.06 -1.60 18.42
CA ILE A 12 -1.19 -1.04 17.67
C ILE A 12 -0.58 -0.34 16.47
N VAL A 13 -0.78 -0.91 15.28
CA VAL A 13 -0.30 -0.28 14.05
C VAL A 13 -1.19 0.93 13.78
N LEU A 14 -0.71 2.11 14.17
CA LEU A 14 -1.44 3.34 13.94
C LEU A 14 -1.43 3.65 12.44
N PRO A 15 -2.43 4.36 11.90
CA PRO A 15 -2.42 4.81 10.50
C PRO A 15 -1.22 5.68 10.13
N THR A 16 -0.50 6.19 11.13
CA THR A 16 0.71 6.99 11.02
C THR A 16 1.99 6.18 11.15
N ASP A 17 1.90 4.88 11.46
CA ASP A 17 3.06 4.02 11.54
C ASP A 17 3.65 3.95 10.14
N GLN A 18 4.74 4.71 10.00
CA GLN A 18 5.45 4.84 8.76
C GLN A 18 5.82 3.43 8.33
N LEU A 19 5.55 3.12 7.07
CA LEU A 19 6.13 1.99 6.38
C LEU A 19 7.67 2.13 6.47
N GLU A 20 8.28 1.69 7.57
CA GLU A 20 9.72 1.50 7.65
C GLU A 20 10.02 0.31 6.76
N GLY A 21 10.61 0.60 5.61
CA GLY A 21 10.85 -0.34 4.53
C GLY A 21 11.72 0.34 3.50
N HIS A 22 12.98 -0.04 3.49
CA HIS A 22 13.95 0.43 2.51
C HIS A 22 13.75 -0.35 1.21
N ALA A 23 14.03 0.28 0.07
CA ALA A 23 14.22 -0.49 -1.15
C ALA A 23 15.37 -1.49 -0.95
N PRO A 24 15.45 -2.57 -1.76
CA PRO A 24 16.62 -3.43 -1.75
C PRO A 24 17.90 -2.60 -1.90
N VAL A 25 18.91 -2.85 -1.06
CA VAL A 25 20.13 -2.01 -0.98
C VAL A 25 20.80 -1.82 -2.34
N ALA A 26 20.85 -2.86 -3.16
CA ALA A 26 21.40 -2.79 -4.51
C ALA A 26 20.62 -1.83 -5.43
N PHE A 27 19.27 -1.84 -5.34
CA PHE A 27 18.42 -0.93 -6.08
C PHE A 27 18.56 0.51 -5.59
N GLU A 28 18.58 0.71 -4.27
CA GLU A 28 18.80 2.03 -3.68
C GLU A 28 20.15 2.62 -4.10
N ARG A 29 21.21 1.80 -4.02
CA ARG A 29 22.55 2.21 -4.43
C ARG A 29 22.57 2.56 -5.91
N ALA A 30 22.06 1.68 -6.77
CA ALA A 30 22.02 1.91 -8.21
C ALA A 30 21.25 3.19 -8.56
N ALA A 31 20.09 3.42 -7.94
CA ALA A 31 19.28 4.62 -8.14
C ALA A 31 20.00 5.89 -7.69
N ARG A 32 20.67 5.88 -6.54
CA ARG A 32 21.39 7.05 -6.03
C ARG A 32 22.68 7.36 -6.81
N SER A 33 23.28 6.36 -7.44
CA SER A 33 24.51 6.52 -8.24
C SER A 33 24.26 6.73 -9.73
N ALA A 34 23.04 6.48 -10.22
CA ALA A 34 22.72 6.58 -11.64
C ALA A 34 22.72 8.04 -12.11
N THR A 35 23.21 8.26 -13.31
CA THR A 35 23.08 9.55 -14.00
C THR A 35 21.81 9.54 -14.83
N ALA A 36 21.06 10.65 -14.80
CA ALA A 36 19.82 10.77 -15.57
C ALA A 36 20.08 10.52 -17.07
N GLY A 37 19.50 9.43 -17.57
CA GLY A 37 19.51 9.07 -19.00
C GLY A 37 20.57 8.02 -19.34
N ASP A 38 21.41 7.61 -18.39
CA ASP A 38 22.32 6.49 -18.60
C ASP A 38 21.57 5.13 -18.65
N ALA A 39 22.26 4.09 -19.10
CA ALA A 39 21.66 2.76 -19.26
C ALA A 39 21.14 2.17 -17.92
N THR A 40 21.78 2.49 -16.80
CA THR A 40 21.36 2.06 -15.46
C THR A 40 20.03 2.72 -15.11
N HIS A 41 19.94 4.04 -15.29
CA HIS A 41 18.73 4.81 -15.05
C HIS A 41 17.56 4.29 -15.87
N LEU A 42 17.74 4.08 -17.18
CA LEU A 42 16.68 3.56 -18.04
C LEU A 42 16.22 2.15 -17.62
N GLY A 43 17.13 1.32 -17.11
CA GLY A 43 16.81 0.02 -16.51
C GLY A 43 15.98 0.13 -15.24
N LEU A 44 16.35 1.05 -14.34
CA LEU A 44 15.60 1.32 -13.11
C LEU A 44 14.19 1.87 -13.40
N ILE A 45 14.05 2.72 -14.42
CA ILE A 45 12.73 3.21 -14.88
C ILE A 45 11.85 2.05 -15.37
N THR A 46 12.43 1.07 -16.06
CA THR A 46 11.70 -0.12 -16.52
C THR A 46 11.16 -0.93 -15.32
N ILE A 47 12.02 -1.17 -14.32
CA ILE A 47 11.65 -1.87 -13.08
C ILE A 47 10.54 -1.10 -12.35
N ALA A 48 10.74 0.20 -12.13
CA ALA A 48 9.80 1.08 -11.46
C ALA A 48 8.43 1.15 -12.16
N SER A 49 8.42 1.28 -13.48
CA SER A 49 7.20 1.31 -14.29
C SER A 49 6.46 -0.02 -14.23
N THR A 50 7.19 -1.15 -14.26
CA THR A 50 6.60 -2.49 -14.12
C THR A 50 5.94 -2.67 -12.75
N LEU A 51 6.64 -2.34 -11.67
CA LEU A 51 6.10 -2.39 -10.30
C LEU A 51 4.87 -1.49 -10.15
N THR A 52 4.92 -0.28 -10.70
CA THR A 52 3.81 0.68 -10.63
C THR A 52 2.58 0.17 -11.37
N ARG A 53 2.74 -0.39 -12.58
CA ARG A 53 1.62 -0.98 -13.34
C ARG A 53 0.99 -2.15 -12.60
N PHE A 54 1.82 -3.06 -12.07
CA PHE A 54 1.37 -4.19 -11.27
C PHE A 54 0.57 -3.72 -10.05
N THR A 55 1.11 -2.73 -9.33
CA THR A 55 0.47 -2.15 -8.14
C THR A 55 -0.87 -1.51 -8.49
N LEU A 56 -0.92 -0.68 -9.54
CA LEU A 56 -2.15 -0.02 -9.99
C LEU A 56 -3.23 -1.04 -10.40
N ALA A 57 -2.81 -2.15 -11.03
CA ALA A 57 -3.72 -3.23 -11.39
C ALA A 57 -4.32 -3.94 -10.16
N GLY A 58 -3.58 -4.02 -9.06
CA GLY A 58 -4.05 -4.56 -7.79
C GLY A 58 -4.84 -3.57 -6.93
N ALA A 59 -4.61 -2.25 -7.10
CA ALA A 59 -5.08 -1.25 -6.15
C ALA A 59 -6.11 -0.23 -6.63
N ALA A 60 -6.42 -0.20 -7.92
CA ALA A 60 -7.52 0.62 -8.46
C ALA A 60 -8.40 -0.24 -9.37
N PRO A 61 -9.71 0.06 -9.54
CA PRO A 61 -10.56 -0.65 -10.50
C PRO A 61 -10.22 -0.25 -11.93
N PRO A 62 -10.44 -1.12 -12.94
CA PRO A 62 -10.09 -0.83 -14.35
C PRO A 62 -10.60 0.51 -14.88
N SER A 63 -11.81 0.93 -14.47
CA SER A 63 -12.45 2.19 -14.85
C SER A 63 -11.74 3.45 -14.35
N ALA A 64 -10.84 3.34 -13.37
CA ALA A 64 -10.09 4.46 -12.79
C ALA A 64 -8.62 4.48 -13.22
N ARG A 65 -8.07 3.40 -13.80
CA ARG A 65 -6.62 3.26 -14.06
C ARG A 65 -6.11 4.12 -15.22
N ARG A 66 -6.98 4.46 -16.18
CA ARG A 66 -6.55 4.96 -17.49
C ARG A 66 -5.66 6.20 -17.43
N PRO A 67 -5.99 7.27 -16.67
CA PRO A 67 -5.14 8.46 -16.59
C PRO A 67 -3.72 8.17 -16.11
N ILE A 68 -3.58 7.22 -15.19
CA ILE A 68 -2.29 6.83 -14.61
C ILE A 68 -1.50 5.95 -15.59
N LEU A 69 -2.18 5.04 -16.30
CA LEU A 69 -1.56 4.24 -17.35
C LEU A 69 -1.07 5.10 -18.52
N ASP A 70 -1.84 6.12 -18.91
CA ASP A 70 -1.43 7.07 -19.96
C ASP A 70 -0.15 7.83 -19.56
N ALA A 71 -0.03 8.22 -18.29
CA ALA A 71 1.19 8.87 -17.78
C ALA A 71 2.40 7.91 -17.79
N LEU A 72 2.22 6.64 -17.42
CA LEU A 72 3.27 5.62 -17.53
C LEU A 72 3.63 5.29 -18.98
N ASP A 73 2.68 5.39 -19.92
CA ASP A 73 2.97 5.22 -21.35
C ASP A 73 3.83 6.38 -21.88
N VAL A 74 3.64 7.62 -21.39
CA VAL A 74 4.53 8.76 -21.69
C VAL A 74 5.94 8.49 -21.15
N LEU A 75 6.08 7.98 -19.92
CA LEU A 75 7.37 7.65 -19.34
C LEU A 75 8.12 6.57 -20.14
N GLU A 76 7.42 5.53 -20.60
CA GLU A 76 8.02 4.48 -21.42
C GLU A 76 8.46 5.00 -22.80
N ARG A 77 7.67 5.88 -23.43
CA ARG A 77 8.09 6.52 -24.69
C ARG A 77 9.26 7.47 -24.48
N TRP A 78 9.30 8.20 -23.37
CA TRP A 78 10.44 9.05 -22.99
C TRP A 78 11.71 8.22 -22.82
N ARG A 79 11.63 7.08 -22.11
CA ARG A 79 12.74 6.13 -21.95
C ARG A 79 13.29 5.65 -23.29
N GLY A 80 12.43 5.48 -24.29
CA GLY A 80 12.79 5.12 -25.67
C GLY A 80 13.25 6.29 -26.56
N GLY A 81 13.35 7.52 -26.03
CA GLY A 81 13.71 8.72 -26.79
C GLY A 81 12.59 9.30 -27.66
N GLY A 82 11.34 8.81 -27.50
CA GLY A 82 10.18 9.23 -28.28
C GLY A 82 9.36 10.39 -27.68
N GLU A 83 9.67 10.81 -26.45
CA GLU A 83 8.99 11.92 -25.76
C GLU A 83 10.02 12.87 -25.13
N SER A 84 9.60 14.12 -24.93
CA SER A 84 10.43 15.14 -24.27
C SER A 84 10.28 15.08 -22.73
N GLU A 85 11.25 15.64 -22.01
CA GLU A 85 11.14 15.84 -20.56
C GLU A 85 9.92 16.72 -20.19
N HIS A 86 9.56 17.67 -21.06
CA HIS A 86 8.36 18.49 -20.89
C HIS A 86 7.07 17.65 -20.95
N SER A 87 7.02 16.64 -21.82
CA SER A 87 5.92 15.67 -21.89
C SER A 87 5.78 14.91 -20.57
N VAL A 88 6.90 14.48 -19.98
CA VAL A 88 6.91 13.78 -18.68
C VAL A 88 6.44 14.69 -17.54
N LYS A 89 6.90 15.95 -17.49
CA LYS A 89 6.44 16.94 -16.50
C LYS A 89 4.94 17.20 -16.60
N ARG A 90 4.41 17.29 -17.82
CA ARG A 90 2.96 17.40 -18.04
C ARG A 90 2.22 16.16 -17.55
N ALA A 91 2.68 14.96 -17.95
CA ALA A 91 2.08 13.69 -17.52
C ALA A 91 2.08 13.54 -15.99
N ARG A 92 3.14 14.01 -15.31
CA ARG A 92 3.23 14.08 -13.85
C ARG A 92 2.17 15.01 -13.25
N SER A 93 2.01 16.20 -13.81
CA SER A 93 0.96 17.14 -13.36
C SER A 93 -0.44 16.55 -13.55
N ASP A 94 -0.69 15.91 -14.70
CA ASP A 94 -1.98 15.31 -15.02
C ASP A 94 -2.28 14.12 -14.10
N ALA A 95 -1.30 13.25 -13.84
CA ALA A 95 -1.43 12.14 -12.91
C ALA A 95 -1.68 12.61 -11.47
N PHE A 96 -0.99 13.68 -11.03
CA PHE A 96 -1.22 14.28 -9.72
C PHE A 96 -2.65 14.86 -9.61
N ALA A 97 -3.10 15.59 -10.63
CA ALA A 97 -4.47 16.13 -10.68
C ALA A 97 -5.54 15.02 -10.72
N ALA A 98 -5.23 13.88 -11.34
CA ALA A 98 -6.13 12.73 -11.38
C ALA A 98 -6.22 11.96 -10.06
N ALA A 99 -5.24 12.09 -9.15
CA ALA A 99 -5.14 11.28 -7.93
C ALA A 99 -6.43 11.26 -7.08
N PRO A 100 -7.06 12.42 -6.76
CA PRO A 100 -8.30 12.43 -5.97
C PRO A 100 -9.44 11.69 -6.68
N SER A 101 -9.54 11.81 -8.01
CA SER A 101 -10.59 11.15 -8.79
C SER A 101 -10.40 9.64 -8.85
N VAL A 102 -9.15 9.16 -8.88
CA VAL A 102 -8.81 7.73 -8.88
C VAL A 102 -9.15 7.12 -7.53
N GLU A 103 -8.80 7.81 -6.45
CA GLU A 103 -9.17 7.42 -5.08
C GLU A 103 -10.68 7.34 -4.93
N GLN A 104 -11.40 8.41 -5.28
CA GLN A 104 -12.85 8.47 -5.18
C GLN A 104 -13.54 7.34 -5.96
N ARG A 105 -13.18 7.15 -7.24
CA ARG A 105 -13.77 6.07 -8.07
C ARG A 105 -13.46 4.68 -7.52
N THR A 106 -12.30 4.50 -6.88
CA THR A 106 -11.96 3.23 -6.20
C THR A 106 -12.87 2.99 -5.02
N VAL A 107 -13.08 4.01 -4.18
CA VAL A 107 -13.98 3.96 -3.02
C VAL A 107 -15.43 3.71 -3.47
N GLU A 108 -15.92 4.43 -4.48
CA GLU A 108 -17.27 4.27 -5.02
C GLU A 108 -17.52 2.85 -5.57
N ALA A 109 -16.57 2.30 -6.31
CA ALA A 109 -16.66 0.94 -6.84
C ALA A 109 -16.78 -0.12 -5.72
N VAL A 110 -16.11 0.10 -4.59
CA VAL A 110 -16.17 -0.80 -3.44
C VAL A 110 -17.44 -0.57 -2.61
N ALA A 111 -17.85 0.69 -2.41
CA ALA A 111 -19.05 1.07 -1.66
C ALA A 111 -20.31 0.40 -2.23
N GLY A 112 -20.45 0.35 -3.56
CA GLY A 112 -21.55 -0.36 -4.22
C GLY A 112 -21.63 -1.85 -3.85
N SER A 113 -20.51 -2.48 -3.47
CA SER A 113 -20.45 -3.88 -3.03
C SER A 113 -20.67 -4.09 -1.53
N LEU A 114 -20.62 -3.01 -0.73
CA LEU A 114 -20.85 -3.05 0.72
C LEU A 114 -22.31 -2.78 1.07
N GLY A 115 -22.99 -1.91 0.31
CA GLY A 115 -24.38 -1.49 0.58
C GLY A 115 -25.45 -2.58 0.56
N SER A 116 -25.12 -3.81 0.14
CA SER A 116 -26.03 -4.96 0.17
C SER A 116 -25.95 -5.80 1.47
N ARG A 117 -25.04 -5.47 2.40
CA ARG A 117 -24.85 -6.23 3.64
C ARG A 117 -25.75 -5.71 4.75
N LYS A 118 -26.40 -6.63 5.48
CA LYS A 118 -27.09 -6.28 6.73
C LYS A 118 -26.04 -5.99 7.81
N GLN A 119 -26.07 -4.78 8.36
CA GLN A 119 -25.26 -4.41 9.50
C GLN A 119 -25.96 -4.89 10.78
N HIS A 120 -25.28 -5.71 11.57
CA HIS A 120 -25.85 -6.31 12.77
C HIS A 120 -25.30 -5.67 14.05
N THR A 121 -24.14 -5.02 13.96
CA THR A 121 -23.39 -4.48 15.11
C THR A 121 -22.71 -3.16 14.76
N ALA A 122 -22.35 -2.35 15.77
CA ALA A 122 -21.58 -1.11 15.56
C ALA A 122 -20.22 -1.36 14.88
N ILE A 123 -19.60 -2.52 15.16
CA ILE A 123 -18.34 -2.93 14.53
C ILE A 123 -18.50 -3.20 13.02
N ASP A 124 -19.69 -3.57 12.54
CA ASP A 124 -19.93 -3.77 11.10
C ASP A 124 -19.86 -2.46 10.32
N ALA A 125 -20.54 -1.42 10.83
CA ALA A 125 -20.53 -0.09 10.22
C ALA A 125 -19.13 0.52 10.26
N HIS A 126 -18.43 0.35 11.39
CA HIS A 126 -17.04 0.80 11.53
C HIS A 126 -16.10 0.06 10.58
N ALA A 127 -16.22 -1.27 10.48
CA ALA A 127 -15.41 -2.07 9.57
C ALA A 127 -15.64 -1.68 8.10
N ASP A 128 -16.88 -1.39 7.69
CA ASP A 128 -17.18 -0.93 6.33
C ASP A 128 -16.52 0.44 6.04
N SER A 129 -16.52 1.37 7.01
CA SER A 129 -15.78 2.63 6.92
C SER A 129 -14.27 2.39 6.77
N VAL A 130 -13.71 1.43 7.52
CA VAL A 130 -12.29 1.05 7.41
C VAL A 130 -11.97 0.44 6.05
N VAL A 131 -12.85 -0.40 5.49
CA VAL A 131 -12.70 -0.94 4.13
C VAL A 131 -12.56 0.20 3.13
N LEU A 132 -13.49 1.15 3.14
CA LEU A 132 -13.49 2.30 2.21
C LEU A 132 -12.23 3.14 2.35
N ARG A 133 -11.79 3.41 3.58
CA ARG A 133 -10.54 4.14 3.84
C ARG A 133 -9.32 3.39 3.29
N PHE A 134 -9.22 2.09 3.55
CA PHE A 134 -8.06 1.29 3.15
C PHE A 134 -7.95 1.15 1.65
N VAL A 135 -9.06 0.97 0.93
CA VAL A 135 -9.02 0.92 -0.54
C VAL A 135 -8.65 2.29 -1.15
N GLY A 136 -9.10 3.39 -0.53
CA GLY A 136 -8.68 4.73 -0.89
C GLY A 136 -7.17 4.93 -0.72
N LEU A 137 -6.63 4.57 0.45
CA LEU A 137 -5.18 4.59 0.72
C LEU A 137 -4.41 3.73 -0.28
N GLY A 138 -4.92 2.53 -0.60
CA GLY A 138 -4.33 1.66 -1.61
C GLY A 138 -4.18 2.33 -2.97
N ALA A 139 -5.24 2.97 -3.45
CA ALA A 139 -5.23 3.73 -4.70
C ALA A 139 -4.28 4.94 -4.63
N TYR A 140 -4.30 5.70 -3.53
CA TYR A 140 -3.41 6.84 -3.30
C TYR A 140 -1.93 6.44 -3.40
N TYR A 141 -1.54 5.35 -2.74
CA TYR A 141 -0.15 4.87 -2.78
C TYR A 141 0.24 4.34 -4.17
N ALA A 142 -0.68 3.72 -4.92
CA ALA A 142 -0.43 3.32 -6.30
C ALA A 142 -0.21 4.51 -7.24
N VAL A 143 -1.00 5.59 -7.08
CA VAL A 143 -0.79 6.84 -7.84
C VAL A 143 0.51 7.53 -7.41
N SER A 144 0.83 7.52 -6.12
CA SER A 144 2.09 8.05 -5.61
C SER A 144 3.30 7.34 -6.20
N ALA A 145 3.25 6.02 -6.39
CA ALA A 145 4.29 5.26 -7.09
C ALA A 145 4.48 5.73 -8.55
N CYS A 146 3.39 6.06 -9.25
CA CYS A 146 3.45 6.61 -10.61
C CYS A 146 4.08 8.01 -10.64
N ILE A 147 3.71 8.89 -9.71
CA ILE A 147 4.32 10.22 -9.59
C ILE A 147 5.82 10.09 -9.34
N LEU A 148 6.24 9.19 -8.44
CA LEU A 148 7.65 8.93 -8.17
C LEU A 148 8.38 8.34 -9.39
N ALA A 149 7.72 7.51 -10.20
CA ALA A 149 8.29 6.99 -11.44
C ALA A 149 8.53 8.10 -12.47
N LEU A 150 7.60 9.06 -12.57
CA LEU A 150 7.71 10.23 -13.45
C LEU A 150 8.78 11.21 -12.94
N ASP A 151 8.85 11.44 -11.63
CA ASP A 151 9.92 12.22 -10.99
C ASP A 151 11.30 11.57 -11.24
N GLY A 152 11.31 10.24 -11.27
CA GLY A 152 12.43 9.40 -11.67
C GLY A 152 13.12 9.84 -12.95
N ALA A 153 12.36 10.31 -13.96
CA ALA A 153 12.92 10.71 -15.25
C ALA A 153 14.00 11.81 -15.14
N SER A 154 13.86 12.72 -14.17
CA SER A 154 14.84 13.77 -13.86
C SER A 154 15.70 13.46 -12.64
N ASP A 155 15.17 12.70 -11.68
CA ASP A 155 15.84 12.35 -10.43
C ASP A 155 15.77 10.84 -10.19
N PRO A 156 16.79 10.07 -10.59
CA PRO A 156 16.83 8.63 -10.37
C PRO A 156 16.63 8.22 -8.90
N ALA A 157 16.99 9.07 -7.92
CA ALA A 157 16.83 8.76 -6.51
C ALA A 157 15.36 8.71 -6.06
N ALA A 158 14.43 9.36 -6.77
CA ALA A 158 13.00 9.29 -6.51
C ALA A 158 12.45 7.85 -6.64
N LEU A 159 13.10 7.01 -7.46
CA LEU A 159 12.69 5.62 -7.71
C LEU A 159 12.80 4.74 -6.46
N VAL A 160 13.67 5.10 -5.50
CA VAL A 160 13.90 4.35 -4.25
C VAL A 160 12.63 4.21 -3.41
N ALA A 161 11.72 5.16 -3.49
CA ALA A 161 10.48 5.12 -2.71
C ALA A 161 9.41 4.18 -3.33
N ILE A 162 9.53 3.81 -4.61
CA ILE A 162 8.49 3.07 -5.34
C ILE A 162 8.20 1.68 -4.75
N PRO A 163 9.20 0.83 -4.41
CA PRO A 163 8.92 -0.48 -3.82
C PRO A 163 8.11 -0.38 -2.52
N ARG A 164 8.38 0.64 -1.71
CA ARG A 164 7.64 0.91 -0.48
C ARG A 164 6.19 1.33 -0.76
N GLN A 165 5.98 2.25 -1.70
CA GLN A 165 4.61 2.66 -2.06
C GLN A 165 3.82 1.51 -2.70
N ALA A 166 4.47 0.71 -3.53
CA ALA A 166 3.89 -0.49 -4.13
C ALA A 166 3.44 -1.50 -3.07
N ALA A 167 4.31 -1.82 -2.11
CA ALA A 167 4.00 -2.76 -1.04
C ALA A 167 2.87 -2.24 -0.15
N GLY A 168 2.93 -0.95 0.24
CA GLY A 168 1.89 -0.30 1.02
C GLY A 168 0.54 -0.34 0.31
N ALA A 169 0.49 0.02 -0.98
CA ALA A 169 -0.74 0.02 -1.77
C ALA A 169 -1.43 -1.34 -1.78
N LEU A 170 -0.68 -2.42 -2.04
CA LEU A 170 -1.21 -3.78 -2.07
C LEU A 170 -1.57 -4.29 -0.67
N ALA A 171 -0.79 -3.95 0.37
CA ALA A 171 -1.09 -4.32 1.74
C ALA A 171 -2.40 -3.67 2.23
N TYR A 172 -2.61 -2.38 1.94
CA TYR A 172 -3.89 -1.71 2.26
C TYR A 172 -5.06 -2.33 1.52
N GLN A 173 -4.88 -2.68 0.24
CA GLN A 173 -5.93 -3.35 -0.53
C GLN A 173 -6.28 -4.73 0.01
N GLN A 174 -5.28 -5.55 0.38
CA GLN A 174 -5.52 -6.87 0.96
C GLN A 174 -6.13 -6.78 2.36
N ALA A 175 -5.67 -5.86 3.20
CA ALA A 175 -6.26 -5.64 4.52
C ALA A 175 -7.70 -5.11 4.41
N GLY A 176 -7.97 -4.19 3.48
CA GLY A 176 -9.30 -3.63 3.24
C GLY A 176 -10.26 -4.64 2.60
N LEU A 177 -9.95 -5.17 1.41
CA LEU A 177 -10.85 -6.05 0.67
C LEU A 177 -10.88 -7.50 1.19
N GLY A 178 -9.84 -7.93 1.91
CA GLY A 178 -9.78 -9.22 2.57
C GLY A 178 -10.26 -9.14 4.01
N LEU A 179 -9.35 -8.82 4.91
CA LEU A 179 -9.55 -9.05 6.34
C LEU A 179 -10.63 -8.14 6.96
N ALA A 180 -10.67 -6.85 6.64
CA ALA A 180 -11.68 -5.92 7.15
C ALA A 180 -13.12 -6.28 6.67
N ARG A 181 -13.25 -7.00 5.56
CA ARG A 181 -14.54 -7.53 5.07
C ARG A 181 -14.92 -8.88 5.68
N SER A 182 -14.04 -9.52 6.44
CA SER A 182 -14.26 -10.84 7.03
C SER A 182 -15.19 -10.79 8.24
N GLN A 183 -16.37 -11.41 8.11
CA GLN A 183 -17.31 -11.55 9.23
C GLN A 183 -16.70 -12.35 10.39
N VAL A 184 -15.89 -13.37 10.08
CA VAL A 184 -15.20 -14.20 11.09
C VAL A 184 -14.25 -13.35 11.92
N MET A 185 -13.54 -12.41 11.30
CA MET A 185 -12.62 -11.53 12.02
C MET A 185 -13.38 -10.56 12.93
N ARG A 186 -14.47 -9.96 12.45
CA ARG A 186 -15.32 -9.06 13.24
C ARG A 186 -15.92 -9.80 14.45
N ALA A 187 -16.40 -11.02 14.25
CA ALA A 187 -16.91 -11.87 15.33
C ALA A 187 -15.83 -12.20 16.37
N ARG A 188 -14.61 -12.53 15.94
CA ARG A 188 -13.48 -12.77 16.86
C ARG A 188 -13.08 -11.53 17.65
N ALA A 189 -13.14 -10.35 17.06
CA ALA A 189 -12.85 -9.10 17.77
C ALA A 189 -13.90 -8.83 18.87
N LEU A 190 -15.18 -9.10 18.59
CA LEU A 190 -16.26 -9.02 19.57
C LEU A 190 -16.10 -10.07 20.69
N GLU A 191 -15.83 -11.32 20.34
CA GLU A 191 -15.62 -12.40 21.32
C GLU A 191 -14.44 -12.09 22.26
N GLN A 192 -13.32 -11.64 21.70
CA GLN A 192 -12.14 -11.24 22.47
C GLN A 192 -12.44 -10.02 23.35
N ALA A 193 -13.22 -9.05 22.86
CA ALA A 193 -13.63 -7.89 23.64
C ALA A 193 -14.51 -8.27 24.83
N GLY A 194 -15.48 -9.16 24.64
CA GLY A 194 -16.30 -9.69 25.74
C GLY A 194 -15.44 -10.36 26.81
N TRP A 195 -14.49 -11.21 26.40
CA TRP A 195 -13.55 -11.85 27.33
C TRP A 195 -12.67 -10.84 28.09
N GLU A 196 -12.16 -9.81 27.42
CA GLU A 196 -11.32 -8.79 28.06
C GLU A 196 -12.11 -7.87 29.00
N ALA A 197 -13.37 -7.56 28.67
CA ALA A 197 -14.26 -6.75 29.50
C ALA A 197 -14.63 -7.47 30.82
N GLU A 198 -14.73 -8.80 30.81
CA GLU A 198 -15.02 -9.61 32.00
C GLU A 198 -13.81 -9.85 32.90
N ARG A 199 -12.60 -9.48 32.46
CA ARG A 199 -11.36 -9.83 33.17
C ARG A 199 -11.19 -9.02 34.47
N PRO A 200 -10.77 -9.64 35.59
CA PRO A 200 -10.45 -8.90 36.82
C PRO A 200 -9.37 -7.84 36.57
N GLY A 201 -9.69 -6.58 36.88
CA GLY A 201 -8.81 -5.43 36.64
C GLY A 201 -8.98 -4.75 35.28
N ALA A 202 -10.02 -5.10 34.51
CA ALA A 202 -10.38 -4.36 33.30
C ALA A 202 -10.63 -2.87 33.64
N PRO A 203 -10.12 -1.92 32.83
CA PRO A 203 -10.33 -0.50 33.07
C PRO A 203 -11.83 -0.18 33.00
N ALA A 204 -12.40 0.25 34.12
CA ALA A 204 -13.79 0.68 34.21
C ALA A 204 -14.00 1.90 33.30
N GLY A 205 -14.51 1.70 32.09
CA GLY A 205 -14.85 2.80 31.19
C GLY A 205 -14.73 2.54 29.69
N HIS A 206 -14.19 1.39 29.24
CA HIS A 206 -14.25 1.03 27.82
C HIS A 206 -15.41 0.06 27.64
N GLY A 207 -16.50 0.54 27.01
CA GLY A 207 -17.60 -0.35 26.62
C GLY A 207 -17.08 -1.44 25.69
N GLU A 208 -17.69 -2.63 25.75
CA GLU A 208 -17.32 -3.81 24.97
C GLU A 208 -17.15 -3.49 23.47
N GLU A 209 -18.00 -2.62 22.92
CA GLU A 209 -17.92 -2.15 21.53
C GLU A 209 -16.63 -1.36 21.22
N ALA A 210 -16.18 -0.48 22.13
CA ALA A 210 -14.96 0.29 21.93
C ALA A 210 -13.73 -0.63 21.96
N LEU A 211 -13.75 -1.63 22.84
CA LEU A 211 -12.70 -2.63 22.92
C LEU A 211 -12.68 -3.54 21.68
N ALA A 212 -13.85 -3.93 21.17
CA ALA A 212 -13.95 -4.70 19.93
C ALA A 212 -13.42 -3.91 18.72
N ILE A 213 -13.67 -2.60 18.65
CA ILE A 213 -13.09 -1.72 17.61
C ILE A 213 -11.56 -1.68 17.72
N GLN A 214 -11.02 -1.58 18.94
CA GLN A 214 -9.58 -1.59 19.17
C GLN A 214 -8.96 -2.93 18.71
N LEU A 215 -9.50 -4.05 19.18
CA LEU A 215 -9.01 -5.40 18.83
C LEU A 215 -9.11 -5.67 17.33
N PHE A 216 -10.17 -5.18 16.67
CA PHE A 216 -10.29 -5.22 15.22
C PHE A 216 -9.13 -4.51 14.52
N HIS A 217 -8.77 -3.31 14.97
CA HIS A 217 -7.62 -2.59 14.42
C HIS A 217 -6.28 -3.27 14.73
N GLU A 218 -6.12 -3.88 15.91
CA GLU A 218 -4.92 -4.67 16.24
C GLU A 218 -4.74 -5.85 15.29
N PHE A 219 -5.81 -6.64 15.07
CA PHE A 219 -5.79 -7.74 14.11
C PHE A 219 -5.55 -7.27 12.67
N LEU A 220 -6.17 -6.15 12.27
CA LEU A 220 -5.92 -5.54 10.96
C LEU A 220 -4.48 -5.10 10.80
N GLY A 221 -3.92 -4.45 11.83
CA GLY A 221 -2.55 -3.95 11.84
C GLY A 221 -1.53 -5.08 11.68
N ALA A 222 -1.69 -6.17 12.44
CA ALA A 222 -0.85 -7.36 12.31
C ALA A 222 -0.91 -7.94 10.89
N TYR A 223 -2.10 -8.13 10.34
CA TYR A 223 -2.28 -8.72 9.02
C TYR A 223 -1.77 -7.82 7.88
N TRP A 224 -2.01 -6.52 7.99
CA TRP A 224 -1.48 -5.53 7.06
C TRP A 224 0.05 -5.56 7.06
N LYS A 225 0.67 -5.65 8.24
CA LYS A 225 2.13 -5.74 8.38
C LYS A 225 2.66 -7.00 7.70
N ASP A 226 2.07 -8.16 7.97
CA ASP A 226 2.46 -9.43 7.35
C ASP A 226 2.35 -9.36 5.82
N HIS A 227 1.29 -8.75 5.29
CA HIS A 227 1.12 -8.57 3.85
C HIS A 227 2.12 -7.59 3.27
N SER A 228 2.36 -6.46 3.94
CA SER A 228 3.38 -5.50 3.53
C SER A 228 4.76 -6.16 3.46
N ASP A 229 5.14 -6.93 4.48
CA ASP A 229 6.42 -7.61 4.56
C ASP A 229 6.54 -8.72 3.48
N ALA A 230 5.46 -9.46 3.21
CA ALA A 230 5.42 -10.42 2.10
C ALA A 230 5.53 -9.74 0.71
N GLN A 231 4.83 -8.63 0.49
CA GLN A 231 4.93 -7.87 -0.77
C GLN A 231 6.32 -7.26 -0.96
N ARG A 232 6.95 -6.79 0.12
CA ARG A 232 8.34 -6.30 0.08
C ARG A 232 9.30 -7.41 -0.31
N ALA A 233 9.17 -8.61 0.26
CA ALA A 233 9.99 -9.76 -0.12
C ALA A 233 9.80 -10.11 -1.61
N TYR A 234 8.54 -10.20 -2.07
CA TYR A 234 8.22 -10.46 -3.47
C TYR A 234 8.82 -9.41 -4.42
N PHE A 235 8.73 -8.13 -4.09
CA PHE A 235 9.34 -7.07 -4.88
C PHE A 235 10.86 -7.07 -4.79
N ALA A 236 11.45 -7.42 -3.66
CA ALA A 236 12.90 -7.57 -3.54
C ALA A 236 13.41 -8.69 -4.46
N ASP A 237 12.72 -9.83 -4.50
CA ASP A 237 13.04 -10.95 -5.40
C ASP A 237 12.92 -10.53 -6.87
N PHE A 238 11.83 -9.85 -7.24
CA PHE A 238 11.65 -9.32 -8.59
C PHE A 238 12.77 -8.32 -8.96
N ILE A 239 13.08 -7.38 -8.07
CA ILE A 239 14.13 -6.38 -8.29
C ILE A 239 15.49 -7.06 -8.42
N HIS A 240 15.79 -8.06 -7.59
CA HIS A 240 17.03 -8.82 -7.66
C HIS A 240 17.16 -9.57 -8.99
N TRP A 241 16.07 -10.18 -9.48
CA TRP A 241 16.01 -10.84 -10.78
C TRP A 241 16.15 -9.85 -11.95
N ALA A 242 15.51 -8.68 -11.85
CA ALA A 242 15.47 -7.68 -12.92
C ALA A 242 16.74 -6.81 -12.98
N LEU A 243 17.46 -6.64 -11.87
CA LEU A 243 18.72 -5.93 -11.84
C LEU A 243 19.82 -6.76 -12.54
N PRO A 244 20.56 -6.16 -13.50
CA PRO A 244 21.71 -6.81 -14.10
C PRO A 244 22.71 -7.29 -13.02
N ALA A 245 23.24 -8.51 -13.15
CA ALA A 245 24.14 -9.12 -12.17
C ALA A 245 25.35 -8.24 -11.77
N ARG A 246 25.80 -7.35 -12.66
CA ARG A 246 26.89 -6.37 -12.39
C ARG A 246 26.50 -5.29 -11.37
N LEU A 247 25.22 -4.99 -11.23
CA LEU A 247 24.65 -4.05 -10.25
C LEU A 247 24.20 -4.76 -8.96
N SER A 248 24.01 -6.08 -9.02
CA SER A 248 23.59 -6.91 -7.89
C SER A 248 24.75 -7.45 -7.03
N ALA A 249 25.99 -7.37 -7.52
CA ALA A 249 27.16 -8.06 -6.94
C ALA A 249 28.15 -7.16 -6.17
N ASN A 250 27.84 -5.88 -5.95
CA ASN A 250 28.65 -4.94 -5.16
C ASN A 250 27.85 -4.42 -3.97
#